data_AF-A0A2V0PBV6-F1
#
_entry.id   AF-A0A2V0PBV6-F1
#
_cell.length_a   1.000
_cell.length_b   1.000
_cell.length_c   1.000
_cell.angle_alpha   90.00
_cell.angle_beta   90.00
_cell.angle_gamma   90.00
#
_symmetry.space_group_name_H-M   'P 1'
#
loop_
_entity.id
_entity.type
_entity.pdbx_description
1 polymer ?
#
loop_
_entity_poly.entity_id
_entity_poly.type
_entity_poly.pdbx_seq_one_letter_code
_entity_poly.pdbx_strand_id
1 'polypeptide(L)'
;MQPALSTESALELQRLVAGLLNGLHDAMEGDRLKLMQSNNKVLKEFAGRIVVSRPFFYRKGEQITLADIKRIAEENRVRELPGFLPYRTLDTLIEEEKGRWDLLIDDAADAVAANLEEVLLESVDEFFGRFPAAAVAIRSRLLDVFNSTFDRAKEQLTYLKLMESGCTLTYNEHYLLAARESFSTALRSRYYGVTTVGQAATEHVNAAISALARLGLTGVQREDLFKLVKDDDGVAPFLNMAAATLACHQPAPGSLPLLKPTLHWPPRLPTHCPPGDLQNQQSTRGEGGGSDAATGAGGTPADELLREERHTATRRAGLEAQRRMLRDAQHILNST
;
A
#
# COMPACT_ATOMS: atom_id res chain seq x y z
N MET A 1 -21.43 45.73 24.58
CA MET A 1 -21.11 45.79 23.15
C MET A 1 -20.10 44.70 22.88
N GLN A 2 -20.52 43.59 22.26
CA GLN A 2 -19.57 42.57 21.81
C GLN A 2 -18.67 43.22 20.74
N PRO A 3 -17.35 43.07 20.81
CA PRO A 3 -16.47 43.54 19.74
C PRO A 3 -16.92 42.81 18.47
N ALA A 4 -17.28 43.58 17.44
CA ALA A 4 -17.50 43.03 16.12
C ALA A 4 -16.24 42.23 15.76
N LEU A 5 -16.39 40.91 15.62
CA LEU A 5 -15.35 40.02 15.15
C LEU A 5 -14.65 40.69 13.95
N SER A 6 -13.32 40.64 13.91
CA SER A 6 -12.57 40.95 12.69
C SER A 6 -13.00 39.93 11.63
N THR A 7 -14.05 40.26 10.88
CA THR A 7 -14.57 39.43 9.79
C THR A 7 -13.48 39.14 8.77
N GLU A 8 -12.49 40.03 8.68
CA GLU A 8 -11.32 39.91 7.82
C GLU A 8 -10.39 38.74 8.22
N SER A 9 -10.02 38.63 9.50
CA SER A 9 -9.13 37.55 9.99
C SER A 9 -9.76 36.17 9.81
N ALA A 10 -11.08 36.05 10.07
CA ALA A 10 -11.81 34.81 9.87
C ALA A 10 -11.88 34.42 8.37
N LEU A 11 -12.11 35.39 7.49
CA LEU A 11 -12.12 35.17 6.04
C LEU A 11 -10.72 34.80 5.51
N GLU A 12 -9.65 35.40 6.04
CA GLU A 12 -8.28 35.06 5.69
C GLU A 12 -7.93 33.63 6.10
N LEU A 13 -8.26 33.23 7.34
CA LEU A 13 -8.09 31.85 7.80
C LEU A 13 -8.86 30.86 6.92
N GLN A 14 -10.11 31.18 6.57
CA GLN A 14 -10.91 30.34 5.68
C GLN A 14 -10.29 30.20 4.28
N ARG A 15 -9.74 31.29 3.72
CA ARG A 15 -9.02 31.26 2.43
C ARG A 15 -7.75 30.42 2.51
N LEU A 16 -6.99 30.53 3.59
CA LEU A 16 -5.78 29.72 3.80
C LEU A 16 -6.11 28.24 3.94
N VAL A 17 -7.15 27.88 4.70
CA VAL A 17 -7.60 26.49 4.83
C VAL A 17 -8.12 25.96 3.50
N ALA A 18 -8.90 26.74 2.74
CA ALA A 18 -9.32 26.34 1.40
C ALA A 18 -8.12 26.19 0.45
N GLY A 19 -7.14 27.08 0.55
CA GLY A 19 -5.88 27.00 -0.19
C GLY A 19 -5.09 25.74 0.14
N LEU A 20 -4.98 25.38 1.42
CA LEU A 20 -4.36 24.13 1.87
C LEU A 20 -5.13 22.93 1.33
N LEU A 21 -6.46 22.91 1.42
CA LEU A 21 -7.25 21.76 0.96
C LEU A 21 -7.16 21.56 -0.56
N ASN A 22 -7.20 22.66 -1.32
CA ASN A 22 -6.99 22.62 -2.76
C ASN A 22 -5.53 22.27 -3.11
N GLY A 23 -4.56 22.83 -2.39
CA GLY A 23 -3.15 22.53 -2.54
C GLY A 23 -2.82 21.08 -2.20
N LEU A 24 -3.46 20.51 -1.17
CA LEU A 24 -3.37 19.09 -0.83
C LEU A 24 -4.04 18.23 -1.89
N HIS A 25 -5.18 18.64 -2.44
CA HIS A 25 -5.81 17.94 -3.55
C HIS A 25 -4.91 17.95 -4.79
N ASP A 26 -4.39 19.12 -5.16
CA ASP A 26 -3.50 19.34 -6.29
C ASP A 26 -2.13 18.68 -6.08
N ALA A 27 -1.60 18.63 -4.86
CA ALA A 27 -0.39 17.89 -4.51
C ALA A 27 -0.68 16.38 -4.58
N MET A 28 -1.79 15.92 -4.03
CA MET A 28 -2.22 14.53 -4.16
C MET A 28 -2.51 14.12 -5.60
N GLU A 29 -2.81 15.05 -6.51
CA GLU A 29 -3.11 14.81 -7.92
C GLU A 29 -1.91 15.07 -8.87
N GLY A 30 -1.06 16.05 -8.56
CA GLY A 30 0.14 16.46 -9.29
C GLY A 30 1.40 15.74 -8.80
N ASP A 31 1.65 15.78 -7.49
CA ASP A 31 2.60 14.86 -6.85
C ASP A 31 2.02 13.45 -6.70
N ARG A 32 0.78 13.20 -7.14
CA ARG A 32 0.30 11.84 -7.43
C ARG A 32 1.32 11.06 -8.22
N LEU A 33 2.02 11.68 -9.17
CA LEU A 33 3.01 10.95 -9.95
C LEU A 33 4.22 10.56 -9.09
N LYS A 34 4.71 11.44 -8.22
CA LYS A 34 5.86 11.16 -7.33
C LYS A 34 5.47 10.26 -6.17
N LEU A 35 4.34 10.50 -5.53
CA LEU A 35 3.76 9.68 -4.48
C LEU A 35 3.37 8.31 -5.03
N MET A 36 2.75 8.23 -6.22
CA MET A 36 2.56 6.95 -6.90
C MET A 36 3.90 6.36 -7.29
N GLN A 37 4.93 7.09 -7.70
CA GLN A 37 6.24 6.50 -7.99
C GLN A 37 6.92 5.95 -6.73
N SER A 38 6.85 6.67 -5.61
CA SER A 38 7.38 6.25 -4.30
C SER A 38 6.59 5.07 -3.76
N ASN A 39 5.26 5.15 -3.73
CA ASN A 39 4.40 4.04 -3.32
C ASN A 39 4.49 2.87 -4.30
N ASN A 40 4.65 3.11 -5.61
CA ASN A 40 4.87 2.04 -6.58
C ASN A 40 6.28 1.46 -6.45
N LYS A 41 7.28 2.23 -5.98
CA LYS A 41 8.58 1.69 -5.57
C LYS A 41 8.43 0.81 -4.34
N VAL A 42 7.74 1.27 -3.29
CA VAL A 42 7.44 0.46 -2.09
C VAL A 42 6.64 -0.78 -2.47
N LEU A 43 5.61 -0.65 -3.29
CA LEU A 43 4.79 -1.76 -3.79
C LEU A 43 5.57 -2.67 -4.74
N LYS A 44 6.55 -2.16 -5.51
CA LYS A 44 7.45 -2.98 -6.34
C LYS A 44 8.52 -3.67 -5.52
N GLU A 45 9.00 -3.06 -4.44
CA GLU A 45 9.90 -3.71 -3.49
C GLU A 45 9.14 -4.77 -2.70
N PHE A 46 7.90 -4.50 -2.29
CA PHE A 46 6.98 -5.45 -1.69
C PHE A 46 6.62 -6.58 -2.65
N ALA A 47 6.16 -6.25 -3.86
CA ALA A 47 5.90 -7.22 -4.92
C ALA A 47 7.18 -7.96 -5.29
N GLY A 48 8.34 -7.30 -5.25
CA GLY A 48 9.65 -7.91 -5.41
C GLY A 48 9.96 -8.89 -4.29
N ARG A 49 9.67 -8.58 -3.02
CA ARG A 49 9.80 -9.52 -1.90
C ARG A 49 8.84 -10.71 -2.05
N ILE A 50 7.65 -10.49 -2.62
CA ILE A 50 6.67 -11.54 -2.94
C ILE A 50 7.01 -12.33 -4.22
N VAL A 51 7.71 -11.73 -5.18
CA VAL A 51 8.02 -12.33 -6.49
C VAL A 51 9.41 -12.98 -6.49
N VAL A 52 10.38 -12.42 -5.78
CA VAL A 52 11.70 -13.03 -5.51
C VAL A 52 11.54 -14.25 -4.59
N SER A 53 10.39 -14.41 -3.92
CA SER A 53 10.03 -15.69 -3.29
C SER A 53 9.64 -16.79 -4.30
N ARG A 54 9.44 -16.48 -5.60
CA ARG A 54 9.04 -17.45 -6.63
C ARG A 54 10.27 -18.16 -7.18
N PRO A 55 10.84 -19.10 -6.42
CA PRO A 55 10.52 -20.49 -6.70
C PRO A 55 10.40 -21.40 -5.47
N PHE A 56 10.45 -20.83 -4.27
CA PHE A 56 10.49 -21.59 -3.02
C PHE A 56 9.59 -20.91 -2.01
N PHE A 57 8.70 -21.66 -1.36
CA PHE A 57 7.99 -21.11 -0.19
C PHE A 57 9.00 -20.79 0.89
N TYR A 58 8.64 -19.98 1.90
CA TYR A 58 9.52 -19.85 3.05
C TYR A 58 8.74 -20.01 4.37
N ARG A 59 9.34 -20.73 5.32
CA ARG A 59 8.90 -20.85 6.70
C ARG A 59 9.83 -20.01 7.58
N LYS A 60 9.31 -18.97 8.24
CA LYS A 60 10.11 -18.06 9.10
C LYS A 60 11.36 -17.46 8.42
N GLY A 61 11.32 -17.26 7.09
CA GLY A 61 12.46 -16.74 6.32
C GLY A 61 13.40 -17.81 5.74
N GLU A 62 13.16 -19.09 6.00
CA GLU A 62 13.90 -20.21 5.40
C GLU A 62 13.09 -20.85 4.28
N GLN A 63 13.71 -21.23 3.16
CA GLN A 63 13.00 -21.87 2.06
C GLN A 63 12.37 -23.21 2.50
N ILE A 64 11.06 -23.40 2.29
CA ILE A 64 10.40 -24.70 2.48
C ILE A 64 10.95 -25.63 1.41
N THR A 65 11.61 -26.66 1.88
CA THR A 65 12.22 -27.69 1.04
C THR A 65 11.20 -28.79 0.73
N LEU A 66 11.51 -29.65 -0.24
CA LEU A 66 10.71 -30.87 -0.45
C LEU A 66 10.70 -31.78 0.78
N ALA A 67 11.76 -31.74 1.60
CA ALA A 67 11.80 -32.49 2.86
C ALA A 67 10.76 -31.96 3.85
N ASP A 68 10.54 -30.65 3.90
CA ASP A 68 9.50 -30.05 4.75
C ASP A 68 8.10 -30.43 4.28
N ILE A 69 7.84 -30.38 2.98
CA ILE A 69 6.54 -30.80 2.41
C ILE A 69 6.29 -32.28 2.72
N LYS A 70 7.32 -33.12 2.59
CA LYS A 70 7.25 -34.54 2.95
C LYS A 70 6.96 -34.73 4.44
N ARG A 71 7.65 -34.00 5.31
CA ARG A 71 7.43 -34.02 6.77
C ARG A 71 5.99 -33.62 7.11
N ILE A 72 5.49 -32.51 6.57
CA ILE A 72 4.12 -32.02 6.80
C ILE A 72 3.09 -33.04 6.27
N ALA A 73 3.35 -33.67 5.13
CA ALA A 73 2.49 -34.71 4.58
C ALA A 73 2.44 -35.97 5.45
N GLU A 74 3.58 -36.37 6.02
CA GLU A 74 3.68 -37.49 6.95
C GLU A 74 2.96 -37.18 8.28
N GLU A 75 3.11 -35.96 8.81
CA GLU A 75 2.41 -35.48 10.01
C GLU A 75 0.89 -35.43 9.82
N ASN A 76 0.43 -35.06 8.62
CA ASN A 76 -0.99 -34.98 8.27
C ASN A 76 -1.53 -36.28 7.66
N ARG A 77 -0.78 -37.38 7.70
CA ARG A 77 -1.21 -38.65 7.10
C ARG A 77 -2.35 -39.26 7.91
N VAL A 78 -3.57 -39.00 7.46
CA VAL A 78 -4.79 -39.67 7.95
C VAL A 78 -5.09 -40.90 7.07
N ARG A 79 -6.28 -41.49 7.18
CA ARG A 79 -6.79 -42.65 6.39
C ARG A 79 -7.01 -42.33 4.89
N GLU A 80 -6.12 -41.55 4.29
CA GLU A 80 -6.13 -41.26 2.85
C GLU A 80 -5.67 -42.49 2.06
N LEU A 81 -6.16 -42.60 0.84
CA LEU A 81 -5.80 -43.69 -0.06
C LEU A 81 -4.30 -43.63 -0.42
N PRO A 82 -3.61 -44.79 -0.52
CA PRO A 82 -2.24 -44.83 -1.01
C PRO A 82 -2.10 -44.12 -2.36
N GLY A 83 -1.07 -43.28 -2.48
CA GLY A 83 -0.80 -42.50 -3.71
C GLY A 83 -1.42 -41.10 -3.74
N PHE A 84 -2.28 -40.75 -2.78
CA PHE A 84 -2.82 -39.40 -2.63
C PHE A 84 -2.20 -38.71 -1.40
N LEU A 85 -1.89 -37.43 -1.55
CA LEU A 85 -1.45 -36.61 -0.42
C LEU A 85 -2.68 -36.03 0.30
N PRO A 86 -2.68 -35.97 1.64
CA PRO A 86 -3.80 -35.40 2.39
C PRO A 86 -4.04 -33.95 2.02
N TYR A 87 -5.31 -33.57 1.78
CA TYR A 87 -5.68 -32.18 1.50
C TYR A 87 -5.21 -31.22 2.60
N ARG A 88 -5.24 -31.68 3.87
CA ARG A 88 -4.75 -30.91 5.01
C ARG A 88 -3.29 -30.46 4.87
N THR A 89 -2.46 -31.21 4.15
CA THR A 89 -1.08 -30.81 3.83
C THR A 89 -1.05 -29.54 2.99
N LEU A 90 -1.91 -29.46 1.97
CA LEU A 90 -2.04 -28.29 1.10
C LEU A 90 -2.50 -27.08 1.91
N ASP A 91 -3.52 -27.29 2.75
CA ASP A 91 -4.10 -26.23 3.58
C ASP A 91 -3.07 -25.67 4.56
N THR A 92 -2.33 -26.52 5.28
CA THR A 92 -1.24 -26.09 6.18
C THR A 92 -0.16 -25.31 5.44
N LEU A 93 0.25 -25.74 4.23
CA LEU A 93 1.24 -25.00 3.44
C LEU A 93 0.74 -23.62 3.01
N ILE A 94 -0.54 -23.52 2.65
CA ILE A 94 -1.17 -22.26 2.27
C ILE A 94 -1.33 -21.34 3.48
N GLU A 95 -1.73 -21.86 4.64
CA GLU A 95 -1.81 -21.11 5.88
C GLU A 95 -0.44 -20.58 6.33
N GLU A 96 0.62 -21.40 6.28
CA GLU A 96 1.97 -20.98 6.64
C GLU A 96 2.47 -19.82 5.75
N GLU A 97 2.15 -19.84 4.45
CA GLU A 97 2.52 -18.75 3.53
C GLU A 97 1.62 -17.51 3.71
N LYS A 98 0.31 -17.68 3.93
CA LYS A 98 -0.63 -16.59 4.22
C LYS A 98 -0.22 -15.80 5.47
N GLY A 99 0.23 -16.48 6.53
CA GLY A 99 0.68 -15.81 7.76
C GLY A 99 1.86 -14.84 7.54
N ARG A 100 2.62 -14.99 6.46
CA ARG A 100 3.69 -14.04 6.09
C ARG A 100 3.15 -12.81 5.39
N TRP A 101 2.05 -12.94 4.67
CA TRP A 101 1.40 -11.80 4.03
C TRP A 101 0.89 -10.83 5.07
N ASP A 102 0.43 -11.30 6.23
CA ASP A 102 -0.05 -10.43 7.30
C ASP A 102 1.00 -9.40 7.71
N LEU A 103 2.23 -9.85 8.00
CA LEU A 103 3.35 -8.99 8.36
C LEU A 103 3.72 -8.04 7.22
N LEU A 104 3.83 -8.57 5.99
CA LEU A 104 4.21 -7.76 4.84
C LEU A 104 3.16 -6.67 4.55
N ILE A 105 1.86 -6.99 4.66
CA ILE A 105 0.76 -6.06 4.45
C ILE A 105 0.79 -4.95 5.49
N ASP A 106 1.05 -5.28 6.76
CA ASP A 106 1.16 -4.28 7.83
C ASP A 106 2.37 -3.37 7.60
N ASP A 107 3.55 -3.94 7.30
CA ASP A 107 4.76 -3.18 6.95
C ASP A 107 4.51 -2.23 5.77
N ALA A 108 3.82 -2.69 4.73
CA ALA A 108 3.50 -1.89 3.56
C ALA A 108 2.48 -0.78 3.89
N ALA A 109 1.46 -1.07 4.69
CA ALA A 109 0.49 -0.08 5.13
C ALA A 109 1.15 1.02 5.98
N ASP A 110 2.02 0.63 6.91
CA ASP A 110 2.77 1.56 7.77
C ASP A 110 3.75 2.43 6.96
N ALA A 111 4.45 1.84 5.98
CA ALA A 111 5.31 2.60 5.08
C ALA A 111 4.53 3.63 4.25
N VAL A 112 3.34 3.28 3.75
CA VAL A 112 2.48 4.21 3.02
C VAL A 112 1.97 5.32 3.95
N ALA A 113 1.59 4.99 5.19
CA ALA A 113 1.16 5.98 6.16
C ALA A 113 2.27 6.97 6.51
N ALA A 114 3.48 6.48 6.79
CA ALA A 114 4.63 7.34 7.09
C ALA A 114 4.93 8.32 5.93
N ASN A 115 4.91 7.85 4.69
CA ASN A 115 5.12 8.71 3.51
C ASN A 115 4.00 9.75 3.35
N LEU A 116 2.74 9.38 3.61
CA LEU A 116 1.62 10.29 3.53
C LEU A 116 1.67 11.35 4.65
N GLU A 117 2.02 10.94 5.87
CA GLU A 117 2.21 11.83 7.00
C GLU A 117 3.27 12.89 6.69
N GLU A 118 4.44 12.48 6.18
CA GLU A 118 5.51 13.40 5.77
C GLU A 118 5.01 14.46 4.78
N VAL A 119 4.34 14.04 3.70
CA VAL A 119 3.79 14.96 2.68
C VAL A 119 2.72 15.90 3.26
N LEU A 120 1.87 15.41 4.17
CA LEU A 120 0.87 16.24 4.84
C LEU A 120 1.53 17.31 5.71
N LEU A 121 2.58 16.95 6.45
CA LEU A 121 3.32 17.88 7.31
C LEU A 121 4.08 18.93 6.51
N GLU A 122 4.75 18.53 5.43
CA GLU A 122 5.42 19.45 4.50
C GLU A 122 4.44 20.47 3.91
N SER A 123 3.25 20.00 3.52
CA SER A 123 2.20 20.87 2.99
C SER A 123 1.71 21.88 4.04
N VAL A 124 1.51 21.46 5.29
CA VAL A 124 1.12 22.39 6.36
C VAL A 124 2.21 23.44 6.58
N ASP A 125 3.48 23.06 6.55
CA ASP A 125 4.60 23.98 6.72
C ASP A 125 4.73 24.95 5.53
N GLU A 126 4.45 24.52 4.31
CA GLU A 126 4.42 25.39 3.13
C GLU A 126 3.34 26.48 3.24
N PHE A 127 2.11 26.11 3.62
CA PHE A 127 0.98 27.05 3.68
C PHE A 127 0.94 27.88 4.97
N PHE A 128 1.29 27.29 6.11
CA PHE A 128 1.16 27.90 7.43
C PHE A 128 2.49 28.19 8.12
N GLY A 129 3.64 27.94 7.50
CA GLY A 129 4.95 28.22 8.10
C GLY A 129 5.15 29.70 8.50
N ARG A 130 4.38 30.63 7.91
CA ARG A 130 4.33 32.04 8.31
C ARG A 130 3.62 32.30 9.64
N PHE A 131 2.72 31.40 10.05
CA PHE A 131 1.82 31.51 11.18
C PHE A 131 2.03 30.31 12.12
N PRO A 132 3.03 30.33 13.01
CA PRO A 132 3.43 29.14 13.78
C PRO A 132 2.30 28.60 14.67
N ALA A 133 1.47 29.49 15.24
CA ALA A 133 0.32 29.09 16.04
C ALA A 133 -0.74 28.35 15.20
N ALA A 134 -1.08 28.87 14.01
CA ALA A 134 -1.98 28.19 13.08
C ALA A 134 -1.38 26.86 12.57
N ALA A 135 -0.08 26.83 12.25
CA ALA A 135 0.59 25.62 11.78
C ALA A 135 0.49 24.48 12.81
N VAL A 136 0.76 24.77 14.10
CA VAL A 136 0.64 23.77 15.18
C VAL A 136 -0.81 23.29 15.32
N ALA A 137 -1.79 24.19 15.34
CA ALA A 137 -3.20 23.85 15.49
C ALA A 137 -3.71 22.99 14.32
N ILE A 138 -3.37 23.37 13.09
CA ILE A 138 -3.78 22.67 11.87
C ILE A 138 -3.07 21.33 11.75
N ARG A 139 -1.77 21.28 12.04
CA ARG A 139 -0.99 20.03 12.08
C ARG A 139 -1.64 19.00 13.00
N SER A 140 -1.94 19.39 14.24
CA SER A 140 -2.58 18.50 15.21
C SER A 140 -3.90 17.96 14.66
N ARG A 141 -4.77 18.84 14.13
CA ARG A 141 -6.08 18.44 13.64
C ARG A 141 -6.00 17.55 12.39
N LEU A 142 -5.06 17.85 11.50
CA LEU A 142 -4.83 17.09 10.29
C LEU A 142 -4.34 15.67 10.62
N LEU A 143 -3.39 15.55 11.55
CA LEU A 143 -2.91 14.25 12.03
C LEU A 143 -4.01 13.44 12.71
N ASP A 144 -4.89 14.05 13.50
CA ASP A 144 -6.04 13.34 14.11
C ASP A 144 -6.96 12.73 13.03
N VAL A 145 -7.28 13.51 11.98
CA VAL A 145 -8.12 13.05 10.87
C VAL A 145 -7.41 11.97 10.06
N PHE A 146 -6.12 12.15 9.80
CA PHE A 146 -5.29 11.19 9.09
C PHE A 146 -5.23 9.85 9.84
N ASN A 147 -4.84 9.86 11.12
CA ASN A 147 -4.73 8.67 11.95
C ASN A 147 -6.07 7.94 12.05
N SER A 148 -7.18 8.64 12.31
CA SER A 148 -8.50 8.01 12.36
C SER A 148 -8.95 7.39 11.03
N THR A 149 -8.51 7.96 9.90
CA THR A 149 -8.78 7.38 8.56
C THR A 149 -7.89 6.17 8.29
N PHE A 150 -6.63 6.24 8.71
CA PHE A 150 -5.68 5.15 8.58
C PHE A 150 -6.05 3.94 9.45
N ASP A 151 -6.50 4.17 10.69
CA ASP A 151 -6.99 3.12 11.58
C ASP A 151 -8.16 2.35 10.94
N ARG A 152 -9.12 3.06 10.35
CA ARG A 152 -10.22 2.43 9.59
C ARG A 152 -9.72 1.62 8.40
N ALA A 153 -8.71 2.11 7.69
CA ALA A 153 -8.12 1.36 6.60
C ALA A 153 -7.42 0.09 7.11
N LYS A 154 -6.72 0.14 8.25
CA LYS A 154 -6.13 -1.03 8.91
C LYS A 154 -7.18 -2.03 9.39
N GLU A 155 -8.32 -1.56 9.92
CA GLU A 155 -9.45 -2.43 10.27
C GLU A 155 -9.99 -3.16 9.03
N GLN A 156 -10.12 -2.45 7.90
CA GLN A 156 -10.53 -3.07 6.63
C GLN A 156 -9.50 -4.09 6.13
N LEU A 157 -8.19 -3.78 6.20
CA LEU A 157 -7.13 -4.73 5.87
C LEU A 157 -7.19 -5.95 6.77
N THR A 158 -7.42 -5.78 8.07
CA THR A 158 -7.57 -6.86 9.05
C THR A 158 -8.77 -7.75 8.70
N TYR A 159 -9.90 -7.15 8.32
CA TYR A 159 -11.06 -7.89 7.84
C TYR A 159 -10.76 -8.70 6.58
N LEU A 160 -10.04 -8.12 5.61
CA LEU A 160 -9.65 -8.81 4.38
C LEU A 160 -8.68 -9.98 4.66
N LYS A 161 -7.71 -9.80 5.57
CA LYS A 161 -6.83 -10.87 6.03
C LYS A 161 -7.64 -12.01 6.66
N LEU A 162 -8.61 -11.69 7.52
CA LEU A 162 -9.47 -12.69 8.15
C LEU A 162 -10.27 -13.48 7.09
N MET A 163 -10.85 -12.78 6.12
CA MET A 163 -11.59 -13.41 5.02
C MET A 163 -10.70 -14.36 4.20
N GLU A 164 -9.48 -13.97 3.89
CA GLU A 164 -8.51 -14.81 3.16
C GLU A 164 -8.00 -15.99 4.01
N SER A 165 -7.83 -15.81 5.32
CA SER A 165 -7.40 -16.89 6.23
C SER A 165 -8.48 -17.95 6.46
N GLY A 166 -9.76 -17.58 6.42
CA GLY A 166 -10.85 -18.45 6.85
C GLY A 166 -11.24 -19.54 5.84
N CYS A 167 -10.89 -19.40 4.56
CA CYS A 167 -11.24 -20.38 3.55
C CYS A 167 -10.28 -20.36 2.36
N THR A 168 -9.63 -21.50 2.11
CA THR A 168 -8.84 -21.72 0.90
C THR A 168 -9.76 -22.25 -0.22
N LEU A 169 -10.62 -21.38 -0.76
CA LEU A 169 -11.53 -21.71 -1.85
C LEU A 169 -11.26 -20.83 -3.07
N THR A 170 -11.26 -21.43 -4.26
CA THR A 170 -11.27 -20.69 -5.52
C THR A 170 -12.42 -21.18 -6.40
N TYR A 171 -13.17 -20.23 -6.97
CA TYR A 171 -14.16 -20.51 -8.01
C TYR A 171 -13.54 -20.57 -9.42
N ASN A 172 -12.26 -20.19 -9.54
CA ASN A 172 -11.54 -20.09 -10.81
C ASN A 172 -10.68 -21.33 -11.05
N GLU A 173 -11.31 -22.50 -11.11
CA GLU A 173 -10.62 -23.80 -11.20
C GLU A 173 -9.68 -23.89 -12.41
N HIS A 174 -10.10 -23.40 -13.58
CA HIS A 174 -9.29 -23.47 -14.80
C HIS A 174 -7.97 -22.70 -14.71
N TYR A 175 -7.95 -21.52 -14.06
CA TYR A 175 -6.70 -20.77 -13.84
C TYR A 175 -5.80 -21.47 -12.82
N LEU A 176 -6.38 -22.03 -11.76
CA LEU A 176 -5.62 -22.80 -10.78
C LEU A 176 -4.95 -24.02 -11.44
N LEU A 177 -5.68 -24.76 -12.26
CA LEU A 177 -5.16 -25.93 -12.96
C LEU A 177 -4.05 -25.57 -13.93
N ALA A 178 -4.23 -24.52 -14.73
CA ALA A 178 -3.21 -24.04 -15.67
C ALA A 178 -1.93 -23.59 -14.95
N ALA A 179 -2.07 -22.82 -13.85
CA ALA A 179 -0.95 -22.40 -13.02
C ALA A 179 -0.24 -23.60 -12.37
N ARG A 180 -1.00 -24.56 -11.84
CA ARG A 180 -0.46 -25.79 -11.24
C ARG A 180 0.34 -26.59 -12.25
N GLU A 181 -0.15 -26.77 -13.46
CA GLU A 181 0.57 -27.50 -14.52
C GLU A 181 1.87 -26.78 -14.90
N SER A 182 1.82 -25.46 -15.04
CA SER A 182 3.00 -24.63 -15.31
C SER A 182 4.07 -24.75 -14.21
N PHE A 183 3.67 -24.61 -12.94
CA PHE A 183 4.59 -24.77 -11.80
C PHE A 183 5.12 -26.19 -11.65
N SER A 184 4.29 -27.22 -11.85
CA SER A 184 4.73 -28.61 -11.78
C SER A 184 5.81 -28.90 -12.84
N THR A 185 5.60 -28.42 -14.06
CA THR A 185 6.58 -28.54 -15.15
C THR A 185 7.90 -27.85 -14.80
N ALA A 186 7.84 -26.61 -14.29
CA ALA A 186 9.01 -25.86 -13.88
C ALA A 186 9.77 -26.51 -12.71
N LEU A 187 9.05 -27.00 -11.69
CA LEU A 187 9.64 -27.66 -10.52
C LEU A 187 10.30 -29.00 -10.91
N ARG A 188 9.65 -29.81 -11.75
CA ARG A 188 10.22 -31.06 -12.28
C ARG A 188 11.49 -30.79 -13.09
N SER A 189 11.44 -29.83 -14.02
CA SER A 189 12.60 -29.42 -14.83
C SER A 189 13.80 -29.04 -13.94
N ARG A 190 13.56 -28.28 -12.87
CA ARG A 190 14.62 -27.91 -11.91
C ARG A 190 15.11 -29.09 -11.09
N TYR A 191 14.20 -29.91 -10.55
CA TYR A 191 14.54 -31.04 -9.69
C TYR A 191 15.40 -32.07 -10.42
N TYR A 192 15.05 -32.40 -11.67
CA TYR A 192 15.81 -33.34 -12.50
C TYR A 192 16.99 -32.67 -13.24
N GLY A 193 17.28 -31.39 -12.99
CA GLY A 193 18.41 -30.68 -13.59
C GLY A 193 18.27 -30.38 -15.09
N VAL A 194 17.08 -30.52 -15.67
CA VAL A 194 16.80 -30.25 -17.09
C VAL A 194 16.61 -28.75 -17.28
N THR A 195 17.70 -27.98 -17.21
CA THR A 195 17.62 -26.50 -17.15
C THR A 195 17.53 -25.81 -18.50
N THR A 196 17.90 -26.45 -19.59
CA THR A 196 17.53 -26.07 -20.96
C THR A 196 17.91 -27.24 -21.86
N VAL A 197 17.01 -27.64 -22.74
CA VAL A 197 17.30 -28.65 -23.76
C VAL A 197 18.31 -28.00 -24.72
N GLY A 198 19.60 -28.28 -24.54
CA GLY A 198 20.63 -27.85 -25.50
C GLY A 198 20.26 -28.28 -26.92
N GLN A 199 20.81 -27.64 -27.96
CA GLN A 199 20.45 -27.93 -29.36
C GLN A 199 20.47 -29.43 -29.69
N ALA A 200 21.49 -30.17 -29.24
CA ALA A 200 21.55 -31.63 -29.41
C ALA A 200 20.37 -32.38 -28.75
N ALA A 201 19.92 -31.93 -27.59
CA ALA A 201 18.76 -32.52 -26.92
C ALA A 201 17.45 -32.16 -27.65
N THR A 202 17.38 -31.05 -28.40
CA THR A 202 16.18 -30.73 -29.19
C THR A 202 15.98 -31.70 -30.36
N GLU A 203 17.06 -32.21 -30.96
CA GLU A 203 17.00 -33.24 -32.00
C GLU A 203 16.46 -34.55 -31.43
N HIS A 204 16.94 -34.98 -30.26
CA HIS A 204 16.44 -36.17 -29.58
C HIS A 204 14.97 -36.05 -29.19
N VAL A 205 14.55 -34.88 -28.69
CA VAL A 205 13.14 -34.58 -28.38
C VAL A 205 12.29 -34.66 -29.65
N ASN A 206 12.71 -34.04 -30.75
CA ASN A 206 11.97 -34.07 -32.01
C ASN A 206 11.90 -35.49 -32.60
N ALA A 207 12.98 -36.28 -32.47
CA ALA A 207 13.01 -37.69 -32.84
C ALA A 207 12.03 -38.52 -31.99
N ALA A 208 11.96 -38.26 -30.67
CA ALA A 208 11.01 -38.91 -29.78
C ALA A 208 9.56 -38.55 -30.12
N ILE A 209 9.24 -37.28 -30.37
CA ILE A 209 7.90 -36.83 -30.82
C ILE A 209 7.54 -37.51 -32.14
N SER A 210 8.48 -37.57 -33.09
CA SER A 210 8.27 -38.22 -34.39
C SER A 210 8.07 -39.73 -34.26
N ALA A 211 8.67 -40.38 -33.25
CA ALA A 211 8.46 -41.78 -32.96
C ALA A 211 7.09 -42.03 -32.32
N LEU A 212 6.66 -41.16 -31.39
CA LEU A 212 5.31 -41.21 -30.79
C LEU A 212 4.21 -41.01 -31.84
N ALA A 213 4.41 -40.07 -32.77
CA ALA A 213 3.50 -39.86 -33.90
C ALA A 213 3.37 -41.12 -34.78
N ARG A 214 4.47 -41.86 -35.01
CA ARG A 214 4.46 -43.13 -35.74
C ARG A 214 3.70 -44.25 -35.00
N LEU A 215 3.60 -44.17 -33.69
CA LEU A 215 2.78 -45.06 -32.87
C LEU A 215 1.30 -44.62 -32.79
N GLY A 216 0.91 -43.57 -33.52
CA GLY A 216 -0.45 -43.04 -33.55
C GLY A 216 -0.76 -42.01 -32.46
N LEU A 217 0.22 -41.63 -31.64
CA LEU A 217 0.10 -40.57 -30.64
C LEU A 217 0.43 -39.21 -31.28
N THR A 218 -0.58 -38.60 -31.91
CA THR A 218 -0.46 -37.27 -32.53
C THR A 218 -0.77 -36.16 -31.53
N GLY A 219 -0.22 -34.96 -31.77
CA GLY A 219 -0.47 -33.77 -30.93
C GLY A 219 0.38 -33.65 -29.66
N VAL A 220 1.31 -34.57 -29.42
CA VAL A 220 2.26 -34.52 -28.28
C VAL A 220 3.20 -33.31 -28.45
N GLN A 221 3.19 -32.40 -27.48
CA GLN A 221 4.11 -31.27 -27.43
C GLN A 221 5.41 -31.65 -26.71
N ARG A 222 6.44 -30.80 -26.83
CA ARG A 222 7.73 -31.01 -26.14
C ARG A 222 7.54 -31.09 -24.62
N GLU A 223 6.63 -30.29 -24.09
CA GLU A 223 6.31 -30.20 -22.66
C GLU A 223 5.64 -31.49 -22.14
N ASP A 224 4.96 -32.23 -23.02
CA ASP A 224 4.28 -33.47 -22.66
C ASP A 224 5.24 -34.65 -22.49
N LEU A 225 6.45 -34.60 -23.05
CA LEU A 225 7.44 -35.67 -22.89
C LEU A 225 7.84 -35.86 -21.42
N PHE A 226 7.79 -34.81 -20.60
CA PHE A 226 8.04 -34.90 -19.16
C PHE A 226 6.93 -35.67 -18.41
N LYS A 227 5.75 -35.80 -18.99
CA LYS A 227 4.66 -36.63 -18.45
C LYS A 227 4.91 -38.12 -18.68
N LEU A 228 5.84 -38.49 -19.57
CA LEU A 228 6.22 -39.87 -19.88
C LEU A 228 7.37 -40.41 -19.01
N VAL A 229 8.12 -39.52 -18.34
CA VAL A 229 9.14 -39.93 -17.36
C VAL A 229 8.41 -40.60 -16.21
N LYS A 230 8.68 -41.88 -15.96
CA LYS A 230 8.11 -42.57 -14.81
C LYS A 230 8.55 -41.84 -13.55
N ASP A 231 7.60 -41.59 -12.67
CA ASP A 231 7.84 -41.03 -11.34
C ASP A 231 8.47 -42.13 -10.45
N ASP A 232 9.68 -42.58 -10.77
CA ASP A 232 10.32 -43.74 -10.14
C ASP A 232 10.75 -43.46 -8.68
N ASP A 233 10.90 -42.19 -8.28
CA ASP A 233 11.45 -41.82 -6.98
C ASP A 233 10.39 -41.55 -5.90
N GLY A 234 9.09 -41.59 -6.24
CA GLY A 234 8.01 -41.23 -5.31
C GLY A 234 7.99 -39.74 -4.90
N VAL A 235 8.80 -38.90 -5.56
CA VAL A 235 8.92 -37.45 -5.27
C VAL A 235 7.80 -36.63 -5.94
N ALA A 236 7.25 -37.14 -7.03
CA ALA A 236 6.28 -36.44 -7.85
C ALA A 236 5.01 -35.96 -7.13
N PRO A 237 4.42 -36.70 -6.17
CA PRO A 237 3.29 -36.19 -5.39
C PRO A 237 3.66 -34.90 -4.63
N PHE A 238 4.86 -34.83 -4.05
CA PHE A 238 5.30 -33.66 -3.29
C PHE A 238 5.60 -32.46 -4.20
N LEU A 239 6.16 -32.69 -5.39
CA LEU A 239 6.32 -31.65 -6.42
C LEU A 239 4.96 -31.12 -6.91
N ASN A 240 3.97 -32.00 -7.08
CA ASN A 240 2.61 -31.61 -7.44
C ASN A 240 1.91 -30.83 -6.31
N MET A 241 2.17 -31.19 -5.05
CA MET A 241 1.67 -30.45 -3.89
C MET A 241 2.27 -29.04 -3.85
N ALA A 242 3.58 -28.92 -3.99
CA ALA A 242 4.26 -27.63 -4.14
C ALA A 242 3.66 -26.82 -5.30
N ALA A 243 3.49 -27.42 -6.47
CA ALA A 243 2.88 -26.73 -7.60
C ALA A 243 1.45 -26.24 -7.29
N ALA A 244 0.65 -27.02 -6.56
CA ALA A 244 -0.71 -26.63 -6.16
C ALA A 244 -0.70 -25.47 -5.18
N THR A 245 0.15 -25.51 -4.15
CA THR A 245 0.31 -24.40 -3.20
C THR A 245 0.74 -23.13 -3.94
N LEU A 246 1.73 -23.19 -4.83
CA LEU A 246 2.15 -22.02 -5.63
C LEU A 246 1.03 -21.49 -6.52
N ALA A 247 0.27 -22.38 -7.15
CA ALA A 247 -0.85 -22.02 -8.01
C ALA A 247 -1.96 -21.29 -7.24
N CYS A 248 -2.24 -21.68 -5.98
CA CYS A 248 -3.20 -20.99 -5.13
C CYS A 248 -2.83 -19.53 -4.85
N HIS A 249 -1.53 -19.21 -4.83
CA HIS A 249 -1.03 -17.85 -4.63
C HIS A 249 -0.82 -17.06 -5.92
N GLN A 250 -0.98 -17.70 -7.09
CA GLN A 250 -0.92 -16.97 -8.34
C GLN A 250 -2.25 -16.24 -8.54
N PRO A 251 -2.25 -14.89 -8.52
CA PRO A 251 -3.48 -14.14 -8.81
C PRO A 251 -3.95 -14.52 -10.21
N ALA A 252 -5.23 -14.85 -10.35
CA ALA A 252 -5.84 -15.00 -11.65
C ALA A 252 -5.63 -13.69 -12.45
N PRO A 253 -5.46 -13.76 -13.77
CA PRO A 253 -5.34 -12.55 -14.58
C PRO A 253 -6.57 -11.65 -14.34
N GLY A 254 -6.34 -10.46 -13.77
CA GLY A 254 -7.41 -9.52 -13.41
C GLY A 254 -7.94 -9.61 -11.96
N SER A 255 -7.56 -10.63 -11.18
CA SER A 255 -7.98 -10.81 -9.78
C SER A 255 -7.08 -10.12 -8.74
N LEU A 256 -6.44 -9.01 -9.10
CA LEU A 256 -5.87 -8.07 -8.13
C LEU A 256 -6.83 -6.89 -7.82
N PRO A 257 -8.10 -7.10 -7.38
CA PRO A 257 -8.87 -6.01 -6.78
C PRO A 257 -8.23 -5.52 -5.48
N LEU A 258 -7.59 -6.39 -4.70
CA LEU A 258 -7.01 -6.05 -3.39
C LEU A 258 -5.88 -5.00 -3.46
N LEU A 259 -5.22 -4.89 -4.62
CA LEU A 259 -4.15 -3.90 -4.86
C LEU A 259 -4.56 -2.81 -5.85
N LYS A 260 -5.76 -2.87 -6.43
CA LYS A 260 -6.36 -1.63 -6.93
C LYS A 260 -6.70 -0.86 -5.67
N PRO A 261 -6.09 0.31 -5.43
CA PRO A 261 -6.47 1.13 -4.30
C PRO A 261 -7.90 1.63 -4.59
N THR A 262 -8.89 0.81 -4.26
CA THR A 262 -10.18 1.30 -3.76
C THR A 262 -10.03 1.63 -2.28
N LEU A 263 -8.89 2.22 -1.90
CA LEU A 263 -8.92 3.42 -1.09
C LEU A 263 -9.72 4.45 -1.89
N HIS A 264 -11.05 4.27 -1.91
CA HIS A 264 -11.93 5.41 -2.00
C HIS A 264 -11.64 6.21 -0.75
N TRP A 265 -10.58 7.04 -0.82
CA TRP A 265 -10.57 8.26 -0.04
C TRP A 265 -11.95 8.84 -0.28
N PRO A 266 -12.75 9.06 0.78
CA PRO A 266 -14.09 9.60 0.58
C PRO A 266 -13.91 10.82 -0.33
N PRO A 267 -14.59 10.90 -1.49
CA PRO A 267 -14.31 11.91 -2.52
C PRO A 267 -14.49 13.36 -2.04
N ARG A 268 -14.83 13.53 -0.76
CA ARG A 268 -14.82 14.76 0.00
C ARG A 268 -14.31 14.41 1.40
N LEU A 269 -13.15 14.95 1.79
CA LEU A 269 -12.96 15.33 3.20
C LEU A 269 -14.27 16.01 3.63
N PRO A 270 -14.86 15.68 4.79
CA PRO A 270 -16.13 16.27 5.18
C PRO A 270 -16.00 17.80 5.12
N THR A 271 -16.56 18.40 4.08
CA THR A 271 -16.75 19.86 3.95
C THR A 271 -17.64 20.40 5.07
N HIS A 272 -18.22 19.48 5.86
CA HIS A 272 -18.88 19.70 7.12
C HIS A 272 -17.93 19.41 8.29
N CYS A 273 -16.80 20.12 8.38
CA CYS A 273 -16.35 20.55 9.69
C CYS A 273 -16.96 21.96 9.84
N PRO A 274 -18.18 22.10 10.38
CA PRO A 274 -18.77 23.41 10.56
C PRO A 274 -17.78 24.24 11.39
N PRO A 275 -17.49 25.50 11.02
CA PRO A 275 -16.52 26.33 11.72
C PRO A 275 -16.78 26.46 13.24
N GLY A 276 -17.98 26.12 13.71
CA GLY A 276 -18.34 26.04 15.13
C GLY A 276 -17.72 24.89 15.93
N ASP A 277 -17.29 23.78 15.32
CA ASP A 277 -16.75 22.64 16.07
C ASP A 277 -15.33 22.89 16.61
N LEU A 278 -14.55 23.74 15.92
CA LEU A 278 -13.26 24.22 16.41
C LEU A 278 -13.42 25.09 17.67
N GLN A 279 -14.55 25.78 17.81
CA GLN A 279 -14.82 26.70 18.91
C GLN A 279 -15.44 25.99 20.12
N ASN A 280 -16.20 24.90 19.91
CA ASN A 280 -16.85 24.16 20.99
C ASN A 280 -15.93 23.15 21.72
N GLN A 281 -14.88 22.61 21.09
CA GLN A 281 -13.99 21.64 21.75
C GLN A 281 -12.96 22.27 22.71
N GLN A 282 -12.67 23.58 22.60
CA GLN A 282 -11.84 24.28 23.59
C GLN A 282 -12.61 24.62 24.87
N SER A 283 -13.94 24.81 24.80
CA SER A 283 -14.75 25.12 25.98
C SER A 283 -14.97 23.94 26.93
N THR A 284 -14.93 22.69 26.45
CA THR A 284 -15.27 21.52 27.29
C THR A 284 -14.13 20.94 28.11
N ARG A 285 -12.89 21.46 27.98
CA ARG A 285 -11.72 20.93 28.73
C ARG A 285 -11.24 21.84 29.87
N GLY A 286 -11.96 22.92 30.19
CA GLY A 286 -11.52 23.97 31.11
C GLY A 286 -12.57 24.49 32.09
N GLU A 287 -13.59 23.70 32.47
CA GLU A 287 -14.49 24.09 33.56
C GLU A 287 -13.90 23.63 34.91
N GLY A 288 -12.93 24.41 35.41
CA GLY A 288 -12.20 24.07 36.64
C GLY A 288 -11.53 25.25 37.30
N GLY A 289 -12.28 26.32 37.59
CA GLY A 289 -11.98 27.24 38.69
C GLY A 289 -11.34 28.59 38.33
N GLY A 290 -11.93 29.66 38.87
CA GLY A 290 -11.24 30.92 39.16
C GLY A 290 -11.51 32.08 38.21
N SER A 291 -12.70 32.68 38.31
CA SER A 291 -13.03 33.98 37.72
C SER A 291 -12.34 35.11 38.50
N ASP A 292 -11.20 35.58 38.01
CA ASP A 292 -10.74 36.96 38.25
C ASP A 292 -10.69 37.70 36.91
N ALA A 293 -11.67 38.59 36.74
CA ALA A 293 -11.94 39.36 35.53
C ALA A 293 -10.89 40.46 35.34
N ALA A 294 -9.83 40.16 34.58
CA ALA A 294 -8.99 41.16 33.96
C ALA A 294 -9.51 41.47 32.55
N THR A 295 -10.07 42.67 32.37
CA THR A 295 -10.49 43.28 31.10
C THR A 295 -9.25 43.61 30.23
N GLY A 296 -8.52 42.59 29.82
CA GLY A 296 -7.47 42.70 28.81
C GLY A 296 -8.09 42.77 27.42
N ALA A 297 -7.55 43.62 26.54
CA ALA A 297 -7.93 43.71 25.14
C ALA A 297 -7.72 42.36 24.43
N GLY A 298 -8.73 41.49 24.50
CA GLY A 298 -8.72 40.15 23.94
C GLY A 298 -8.85 40.23 22.43
N GLY A 299 -7.74 39.97 21.73
CA GLY A 299 -7.79 39.64 20.31
C GLY A 299 -8.67 38.41 20.09
N THR A 300 -9.26 38.29 18.91
CA THR A 300 -10.04 37.08 18.60
C THR A 300 -9.09 35.87 18.53
N PRO A 301 -9.55 34.65 18.83
CA PRO A 301 -8.72 33.45 18.68
C PRO A 301 -8.16 33.27 17.25
N ALA A 302 -8.85 33.80 16.23
CA ALA A 302 -8.34 33.85 14.87
C ALA A 302 -7.13 34.79 14.72
N ASP A 303 -7.15 35.95 15.39
CA ASP A 303 -6.02 36.89 15.39
C ASP A 303 -4.79 36.31 16.10
N GLU A 304 -5.01 35.46 17.11
CA GLU A 304 -3.93 34.76 17.80
C GLU A 304 -3.30 33.67 16.93
N LEU A 305 -4.11 32.91 16.19
CA LEU A 305 -3.63 31.89 15.26
C LEU A 305 -2.88 32.49 14.06
N LEU A 306 -3.35 33.63 13.53
CA LEU A 306 -2.73 34.34 12.41
C LEU A 306 -1.61 35.30 12.84
N ARG A 307 -1.17 35.23 14.09
CA ARG A 307 -0.10 36.07 14.58
C ARG A 307 1.23 35.66 13.96
N GLU A 308 1.76 36.52 13.10
CA GLU A 308 3.10 36.35 12.53
C GLU A 308 4.19 36.50 13.59
N GLU A 309 5.32 35.82 13.36
CA GLU A 309 6.54 36.13 14.07
C GLU A 309 6.98 37.57 13.79
N ARG A 310 7.47 38.25 14.83
CA ARG A 310 7.89 39.66 14.71
C ARG A 310 8.93 39.86 13.60
N HIS A 311 9.87 38.93 13.47
CA HIS A 311 10.93 39.00 12.47
C HIS A 311 10.40 38.90 11.03
N THR A 312 9.49 37.95 10.75
CA THR A 312 8.90 37.78 9.42
C THR A 312 8.04 38.99 9.05
N ALA A 313 7.27 39.51 10.00
CA ALA A 313 6.50 40.74 9.83
C ALA A 313 7.40 41.96 9.53
N THR A 314 8.50 42.16 10.26
CA THR A 314 9.46 43.25 10.00
C THR A 314 10.12 43.11 8.64
N ARG A 315 10.53 41.90 8.25
CA ARG A 315 11.13 41.65 6.93
C ARG A 315 10.16 41.96 5.80
N ARG A 316 8.89 41.55 5.93
CA ARG A 316 7.84 41.84 4.95
C ARG A 316 7.59 43.34 4.82
N ALA A 317 7.46 44.05 5.95
CA ALA A 317 7.34 45.51 5.94
C ALA A 317 8.52 46.19 5.23
N GLY A 318 9.75 45.70 5.43
CA GLY A 318 10.94 46.18 4.73
C GLY A 318 10.88 45.95 3.21
N LEU A 319 10.49 44.75 2.77
CA LEU A 319 10.34 44.43 1.34
C LEU A 319 9.21 45.22 0.67
N GLU A 320 8.09 45.43 1.36
CA GLU A 320 6.99 46.26 0.87
C GLU A 320 7.42 47.72 0.70
N ALA A 321 8.19 48.25 1.65
CA ALA A 321 8.77 49.60 1.55
C ALA A 321 9.72 49.71 0.33
N GLN A 322 10.62 48.75 0.15
CA GLN A 322 11.50 48.69 -1.03
C GLN A 322 10.72 48.62 -2.34
N ARG A 323 9.66 47.79 -2.40
CA ARG A 323 8.80 47.67 -3.59
C ARG A 323 8.02 48.94 -3.91
N ARG A 324 7.64 49.74 -2.89
CA ARG A 324 7.03 51.07 -3.11
C ARG A 324 8.06 52.03 -3.70
N MET A 325 9.25 52.10 -3.10
CA MET A 325 10.34 52.95 -3.61
C MET A 325 10.72 52.64 -5.06
N LEU A 326 10.80 51.35 -5.44
CA LEU A 326 11.08 50.96 -6.82
C LEU A 326 9.97 51.36 -7.79
N ARG A 327 8.69 51.27 -7.37
CA ARG A 327 7.55 51.73 -8.19
C ARG A 327 7.56 53.24 -8.37
N ASP A 328 7.87 53.99 -7.32
CA ASP A 328 7.95 55.46 -7.38
C ASP A 328 9.11 55.89 -8.29
N ALA A 329 10.27 55.25 -8.19
CA ALA A 329 11.41 55.49 -9.07
C ALA A 329 11.07 55.18 -10.54
N GLN A 330 10.38 54.06 -10.81
CA GLN A 330 9.91 53.72 -12.16
C GLN A 330 8.93 54.76 -12.70
N HIS A 331 8.03 55.27 -11.86
CA HIS A 331 7.10 56.33 -12.25
C HIS A 331 7.84 57.63 -12.61
N ILE A 332 8.87 58.01 -11.84
CA ILE A 332 9.70 59.18 -12.13
C ILE A 332 10.41 59.02 -13.49
N LEU A 333 11.02 57.85 -13.75
CA LEU A 333 11.69 57.57 -15.02
C LEU A 333 10.75 57.58 -16.23
N ASN A 334 9.49 57.18 -16.06
CA ASN A 334 8.49 57.23 -17.13
C ASN A 334 7.93 58.65 -17.37
N SER A 335 8.16 59.58 -16.43
CA SER A 335 7.64 60.95 -16.51
C SER A 335 8.62 61.97 -17.09
N THR A 336 9.88 61.57 -17.28
CA THR A 336 10.97 62.35 -17.91
C THR A 336 11.12 61.98 -19.37
#